data_AF-A0A9P7VFL3-F1
#
_entry.id   AF-A0A9P7VFL3-F1
#
_cell.length_a   1.000
_cell.length_b   1.000
_cell.length_c   1.000
_cell.angle_alpha   90.00
_cell.angle_beta   90.00
_cell.angle_gamma   90.00
#
_symmetry.space_group_name_H-M   'P 1'
#
loop_
_entity.id
_entity.type
_entity.pdbx_description
1 polymer ?
#
loop_
_entity_poly.entity_id
_entity_poly.type
_entity_poly.pdbx_seq_one_letter_code
_entity_poly.pdbx_strand_id
1 'polypeptide(L)'
;MSTSFRSINDWRELFIHAWSSRTTAGVHSVTFQLTPGARNEDQFVVQEWLIDGRWWKFPAVFDGHGGAHTAEYAAANLPRLIEEALREVVKECLHRSRDTLVSKVKKVLRQRIEDFDQAIGDAVKNLCSDSFTLNYLQVVALVDANKGILQRAFSGSMLVLALIDEE
;
A
#
# COMPACT_ATOMS: atom_id res chain seq x y z
N MET A 1 -29.68 3.24 29.90
CA MET A 1 -28.40 3.05 29.20
C MET A 1 -27.33 3.77 29.98
N SER A 2 -26.37 3.03 30.57
CA SER A 2 -25.30 3.62 31.39
C SER A 2 -24.22 4.21 30.48
N THR A 3 -24.13 5.53 30.39
CA THR A 3 -22.99 6.22 29.78
C THR A 3 -21.82 6.13 30.76
N SER A 4 -21.00 5.09 30.62
CA SER A 4 -19.69 5.05 31.28
C SER A 4 -18.87 6.23 30.76
N PHE A 5 -18.52 7.18 31.64
CA PHE A 5 -17.61 8.26 31.29
C PHE A 5 -16.21 7.68 31.17
N ARG A 6 -15.69 7.64 29.94
CA ARG A 6 -14.28 7.29 29.68
C ARG A 6 -13.37 8.31 30.34
N SER A 7 -12.38 7.82 31.07
CA SER A 7 -11.33 8.68 31.64
C SER A 7 -10.44 9.25 30.52
N ILE A 8 -9.68 10.31 30.82
CA ILE A 8 -8.69 10.83 29.87
C ILE A 8 -7.61 9.78 29.53
N ASN A 9 -7.32 8.85 30.44
CA ASN A 9 -6.39 7.77 30.19
C ASN A 9 -6.97 6.75 29.20
N ASP A 10 -8.27 6.45 29.29
CA ASP A 10 -8.96 5.58 28.35
C ASP A 10 -8.90 6.16 26.92
N TRP A 11 -9.08 7.48 26.80
CA TRP A 11 -8.93 8.17 25.51
C TRP A 11 -7.50 8.13 24.97
N ARG A 12 -6.49 8.26 25.84
CA ARG A 12 -5.08 8.13 25.44
C ARG A 12 -4.74 6.73 24.97
N GLU A 13 -5.22 5.69 25.67
CA GLU A 13 -5.00 4.30 25.25
C GLU A 13 -5.65 4.00 23.90
N LEU A 14 -6.89 4.45 23.68
CA LEU A 14 -7.54 4.33 22.37
C LEU A 14 -6.75 5.09 21.29
N PHE A 15 -6.27 6.28 21.63
CA PHE A 15 -5.52 7.11 20.69
C PHE A 15 -4.25 6.42 20.25
N ILE A 16 -3.48 5.78 21.15
CA ILE A 16 -2.22 5.10 20.85
C ILE A 16 -2.36 4.05 19.73
N HIS A 17 -3.51 3.39 19.60
CA HIS A 17 -3.75 2.38 18.57
C HIS A 17 -4.33 2.93 17.27
N ALA A 18 -4.83 4.17 17.30
CA ALA A 18 -5.52 4.82 16.21
C ALA A 18 -4.60 5.70 15.35
N TRP A 19 -3.31 5.81 15.66
CA TRP A 19 -2.38 6.67 14.93
C TRP A 19 -1.01 6.03 14.70
N SER A 20 -0.27 6.57 13.74
CA SER A 20 1.13 6.25 13.49
C SER A 20 1.87 7.50 13.08
N SER A 21 3.16 7.59 13.37
CA SER A 21 4.03 8.64 12.83
C SER A 21 5.44 8.16 12.56
N ARG A 22 6.11 8.80 11.60
CA ARG A 22 7.53 8.58 11.29
C ARG A 22 8.08 9.81 10.59
N THR A 23 9.39 9.96 10.69
CA THR A 23 10.15 10.91 9.88
C THR A 23 11.11 10.13 9.00
N THR A 24 10.97 10.26 7.68
CA THR A 24 11.82 9.59 6.69
C THR A 24 12.12 10.58 5.57
N ALA A 25 13.36 10.64 5.07
CA ALA A 25 13.75 11.54 3.97
C ALA A 25 13.37 13.02 4.22
N GLY A 26 13.47 13.48 5.48
CA GLY A 26 13.08 14.83 5.89
C GLY A 26 11.58 15.12 5.87
N VAL A 27 10.73 14.13 5.57
CA VAL A 27 9.27 14.25 5.59
C VAL A 27 8.73 13.69 6.91
N HIS A 28 7.98 14.52 7.63
CA HIS A 28 7.19 14.10 8.79
C HIS A 28 5.82 13.60 8.34
N SER A 29 5.49 12.36 8.66
CA SER A 29 4.23 11.74 8.29
C SER A 29 3.47 11.28 9.53
N VAL A 30 2.16 11.50 9.52
CA VAL A 30 1.23 11.10 10.57
C VAL A 30 -0.02 10.55 9.91
N THR A 31 -0.51 9.41 10.38
CA THR A 31 -1.81 8.84 9.99
C THR A 31 -2.68 8.66 11.22
N PHE A 32 -4.00 8.76 11.05
CA PHE A 32 -4.97 8.57 12.12
C PHE A 32 -6.29 8.01 11.59
N GLN A 33 -6.77 6.92 12.19
CA GLN A 33 -8.08 6.32 11.93
C GLN A 33 -8.86 6.24 13.23
N LEU A 34 -9.76 7.20 13.46
CA LEU A 34 -10.50 7.37 14.72
C LEU A 34 -11.72 6.44 14.83
N THR A 35 -11.54 5.15 14.58
CA THR A 35 -12.59 4.14 14.75
C THR A 35 -12.44 3.48 16.12
N PRO A 36 -13.41 3.61 17.05
CA PRO A 36 -13.28 3.08 18.41
C PRO A 36 -13.01 1.58 18.42
N GLY A 37 -11.87 1.18 19.00
CA GLY A 37 -11.47 -0.22 19.11
C GLY A 37 -10.81 -0.81 17.86
N ALA A 38 -10.71 -0.05 16.76
CA ALA A 38 -9.94 -0.46 15.59
C ALA A 38 -8.46 -0.09 15.74
N ARG A 39 -7.60 -0.83 15.06
CA ARG A 39 -6.22 -0.44 14.82
C ARG A 39 -6.17 0.46 13.59
N ASN A 40 -5.20 1.35 13.55
CA ASN A 40 -4.88 2.10 12.34
C ASN A 40 -4.45 1.15 11.21
N GLU A 41 -5.23 1.13 10.13
CA GLU A 41 -5.00 0.34 8.92
C GLU A 41 -4.20 1.13 7.86
N ASP A 42 -4.03 2.45 8.06
CA ASP A 42 -3.27 3.30 7.15
C ASP A 42 -1.77 2.97 7.18
N GLN A 43 -1.17 2.96 5.99
CA GLN A 43 0.27 2.92 5.81
C GLN A 43 0.75 4.17 5.07
N PHE A 44 2.02 4.52 5.28
CA PHE A 44 2.68 5.54 4.49
C PHE A 44 4.12 5.16 4.23
N VAL A 45 4.63 5.60 3.09
CA VAL A 45 6.00 5.38 2.66
C VAL A 45 6.54 6.68 2.11
N VAL A 46 7.78 7.01 2.48
CA VAL A 46 8.54 8.07 1.82
C VAL A 46 9.89 7.48 1.45
N GLN A 47 10.22 7.51 0.16
CA GLN A 47 11.50 7.04 -0.36
C GLN A 47 12.17 8.12 -1.20
N GLU A 48 13.51 8.07 -1.23
CA GLU A 48 14.36 8.87 -2.10
C GLU A 48 15.13 7.93 -3.03
N TRP A 49 15.12 8.24 -4.32
CA TRP A 49 15.76 7.43 -5.34
C TRP A 49 16.73 8.27 -6.17
N LEU A 50 17.97 7.80 -6.29
CA LEU A 50 18.92 8.37 -7.24
C LEU A 50 18.78 7.62 -8.58
N ILE A 51 18.25 8.30 -9.59
CA ILE A 51 17.97 7.76 -10.93
C ILE A 51 18.66 8.64 -11.96
N ASP A 52 19.67 8.07 -12.63
CA ASP A 52 20.47 8.77 -13.64
C ASP A 52 21.02 10.14 -13.16
N GLY A 53 21.55 10.17 -11.93
CA GLY A 53 22.09 11.40 -11.34
C GLY A 53 21.06 12.36 -10.76
N ARG A 54 19.75 12.10 -10.95
CA ARG A 54 18.65 12.92 -10.43
C ARG A 54 18.05 12.33 -9.17
N TRP A 55 17.72 13.19 -8.22
CA TRP A 55 17.00 12.79 -7.01
C TRP A 55 15.49 12.81 -7.26
N TRP A 56 14.84 11.71 -6.91
CA TRP A 56 13.40 11.55 -6.95
C TRP A 56 12.87 11.28 -5.55
N LYS A 57 11.74 11.89 -5.21
CA LYS A 57 10.98 11.59 -3.99
C LYS A 57 9.66 10.89 -4.31
N PHE A 58 9.37 9.86 -3.52
CA PHE A 58 8.15 9.08 -3.59
C PHE A 58 7.47 9.05 -2.22
N PRO A 59 6.63 10.05 -1.89
CA PRO A 59 5.66 9.94 -0.82
C PRO A 59 4.41 9.19 -1.30
N ALA A 60 3.96 8.21 -0.53
CA ALA A 60 2.73 7.48 -0.76
C ALA A 60 1.99 7.23 0.57
N VAL A 61 0.67 7.34 0.52
CA VAL A 61 -0.26 7.03 1.60
C VAL A 61 -1.22 5.97 1.10
N PHE A 62 -1.43 4.95 1.93
CA PHE A 62 -2.29 3.80 1.67
C PHE A 62 -3.35 3.76 2.78
N ASP A 63 -4.56 4.19 2.47
CA ASP A 63 -5.70 4.16 3.39
C ASP A 63 -6.31 2.76 3.35
N GLY A 64 -6.06 1.96 4.39
CA GLY A 64 -6.51 0.57 4.48
C GLY A 64 -7.96 0.47 4.96
N HIS A 65 -8.73 -0.46 4.40
CA HIS A 65 -10.08 -0.77 4.86
C HIS A 65 -10.40 -2.26 4.79
N GLY A 66 -11.13 -2.75 5.79
CA GLY A 66 -11.44 -4.18 5.93
C GLY A 66 -10.24 -5.01 6.43
N GLY A 67 -9.23 -4.33 6.99
CA GLY A 67 -7.96 -4.91 7.43
C GLY A 67 -6.76 -4.16 6.83
N ALA A 68 -5.64 -4.16 7.56
CA ALA A 68 -4.41 -3.48 7.13
C ALA A 68 -3.62 -4.23 6.03
N HIS A 69 -3.95 -5.49 5.73
CA HIS A 69 -3.08 -6.40 4.96
C HIS A 69 -2.78 -5.92 3.55
N THR A 70 -3.77 -5.35 2.85
CA THR A 70 -3.58 -4.80 1.49
C THR A 70 -2.70 -3.56 1.53
N ALA A 71 -2.95 -2.65 2.47
CA ALA A 71 -2.15 -1.44 2.64
C ALA A 71 -0.70 -1.77 3.03
N GLU A 72 -0.49 -2.70 3.97
CA GLU A 72 0.83 -3.20 4.38
C GLU A 72 1.57 -3.84 3.21
N TYR A 73 0.88 -4.70 2.45
CA TYR A 73 1.47 -5.35 1.29
C TYR A 73 1.83 -4.35 0.18
N ALA A 74 0.95 -3.40 -0.11
CA ALA A 74 1.20 -2.34 -1.09
C ALA A 74 2.37 -1.45 -0.67
N ALA A 75 2.39 -0.97 0.58
CA ALA A 75 3.49 -0.17 1.14
C ALA A 75 4.84 -0.90 1.08
N ALA A 76 4.87 -2.21 1.29
CA ALA A 76 6.09 -3.00 1.27
C ALA A 76 6.61 -3.32 -0.15
N ASN A 77 5.73 -3.42 -1.16
CA ASN A 77 6.10 -4.01 -2.46
C ASN A 77 5.97 -3.05 -3.64
N LEU A 78 4.94 -2.20 -3.66
CA LEU A 78 4.65 -1.31 -4.79
C LEU A 78 5.75 -0.27 -5.06
N PRO A 79 6.40 0.36 -4.05
CA PRO A 79 7.43 1.37 -4.29
C PRO A 79 8.58 0.84 -5.16
N ARG A 80 9.08 -0.37 -4.87
CA ARG A 80 10.16 -1.00 -5.64
C ARG A 80 9.77 -1.21 -7.11
N LEU A 81 8.55 -1.68 -7.36
CA LEU A 81 8.05 -1.92 -8.72
C LEU A 81 7.92 -0.62 -9.53
N ILE A 82 7.51 0.45 -8.87
CA ILE A 82 7.43 1.79 -9.47
C ILE A 82 8.83 2.33 -9.73
N GLU A 83 9.75 2.22 -8.78
CA GLU A 83 11.15 2.67 -8.93
C GLU A 83 11.83 1.99 -10.12
N GLU A 84 11.74 0.66 -10.21
CA GLU A 84 12.32 -0.12 -11.30
C GLU A 84 11.78 0.34 -12.66
N ALA A 85 10.47 0.56 -12.76
CA ALA A 85 9.85 1.00 -13.99
C ALA A 85 10.18 2.47 -14.33
N LEU A 86 10.33 3.33 -13.31
CA LEU A 86 10.76 4.71 -13.49
C LEU A 86 12.20 4.79 -14.00
N ARG A 87 13.12 3.95 -13.50
CA ARG A 87 14.50 3.87 -13.98
C ARG A 87 14.58 3.60 -15.48
N GLU A 88 13.78 2.66 -15.98
CA GLU A 88 13.71 2.36 -17.41
C GLU A 88 13.13 3.54 -18.21
N VAL A 89 12.07 4.18 -17.71
CA VAL A 89 11.47 5.35 -18.37
C VAL A 89 12.45 6.53 -18.46
N VAL A 90 13.18 6.83 -17.38
CA VAL A 90 14.17 7.92 -17.36
C VAL A 90 15.28 7.64 -18.36
N LYS A 91 15.80 6.41 -18.38
CA LYS A 91 16.83 5.96 -19.34
C LYS A 91 16.38 6.07 -20.80
N GLU A 92 15.12 5.73 -21.10
CA GLU A 92 14.56 5.89 -22.45
C GLU A 92 14.34 7.37 -22.86
N CYS A 93 14.23 8.26 -21.87
CA CYS A 93 13.85 9.66 -22.06
C CYS A 93 15.01 10.67 -21.93
N LEU A 94 16.25 10.23 -21.74
CA LEU A 94 17.43 11.09 -21.50
C LEU A 94 17.59 12.26 -22.51
N HIS A 95 17.18 12.04 -23.75
CA HIS A 95 17.27 13.05 -24.83
C HIS A 95 15.90 13.47 -25.35
N ARG A 96 14.84 13.28 -24.56
CA ARG A 96 13.45 13.60 -24.92
C ARG A 96 12.95 14.82 -24.15
N SER A 97 11.84 15.39 -24.60
CA SER A 97 11.20 16.51 -23.91
C SER A 97 10.62 16.09 -22.55
N ARG A 98 10.47 17.06 -21.64
CA ARG A 98 9.80 16.88 -20.34
C ARG A 98 8.39 16.32 -20.51
N ASP A 99 7.63 16.77 -21.51
CA ASP A 99 6.28 16.27 -21.79
C ASP A 99 6.28 14.79 -22.16
N THR A 100 7.29 14.34 -22.90
CA THR A 100 7.45 12.91 -23.23
C THR A 100 7.71 12.10 -21.97
N LEU A 101 8.61 12.57 -21.10
CA LEU A 101 8.90 11.94 -19.81
C LEU A 101 7.63 11.84 -18.95
N VAL A 102 6.91 12.94 -18.75
CA VAL A 102 5.68 12.97 -17.94
C VAL A 102 4.62 12.03 -18.50
N SER A 103 4.44 12.00 -19.82
CA SER A 103 3.50 11.09 -20.48
C SER A 103 3.85 9.61 -20.23
N LYS A 104 5.13 9.25 -20.37
CA LYS A 104 5.61 7.90 -20.10
C LYS A 104 5.50 7.51 -18.63
N VAL A 105 5.88 8.40 -17.71
CA VAL A 105 5.76 8.17 -16.26
C VAL A 105 4.30 7.92 -15.88
N LYS A 106 3.36 8.75 -16.36
CA LYS A 106 1.92 8.54 -16.12
C LYS A 106 1.44 7.18 -16.60
N LYS A 107 1.88 6.76 -17.81
CA LYS A 107 1.51 5.46 -18.37
C LYS A 107 2.06 4.32 -17.52
N VAL A 108 3.33 4.38 -17.14
CA VAL A 108 3.99 3.33 -16.35
C VAL A 108 3.43 3.25 -14.93
N LEU A 109 3.16 4.37 -14.27
CA LEU A 109 2.50 4.38 -12.97
C LEU A 109 1.15 3.67 -13.02
N ARG A 110 0.29 4.03 -13.98
CA ARG A 110 -1.00 3.38 -14.16
C ARG A 110 -0.83 1.88 -14.35
N GLN A 111 0.01 1.48 -15.30
CA GLN A 111 0.22 0.07 -15.61
C GLN A 111 0.72 -0.71 -14.38
N ARG A 112 1.69 -0.17 -13.63
CA ARG A 112 2.23 -0.86 -12.46
C ARG A 112 1.24 -0.99 -11.32
N ILE A 113 0.37 -0.01 -11.12
CA ILE A 113 -0.70 -0.08 -10.11
C ILE A 113 -1.75 -1.12 -10.53
N GLU A 114 -2.18 -1.10 -11.80
CA GLU A 114 -3.15 -2.06 -12.35
C GLU A 114 -2.59 -3.50 -12.32
N ASP A 115 -1.34 -3.70 -12.75
CA ASP A 115 -0.66 -5.00 -12.70
C ASP A 115 -0.55 -5.52 -11.25
N PHE A 116 -0.25 -4.62 -10.30
CA PHE A 116 -0.11 -4.96 -8.90
C PHE A 116 -1.45 -5.40 -8.28
N ASP A 117 -2.53 -4.67 -8.55
CA ASP A 117 -3.87 -5.02 -8.10
C ASP A 117 -4.35 -6.34 -8.73
N GLN A 118 -4.15 -6.50 -10.03
CA GLN A 118 -4.47 -7.74 -10.75
C GLN A 118 -3.73 -8.95 -10.16
N ALA A 119 -2.45 -8.80 -9.79
CA ALA A 119 -1.66 -9.86 -9.18
C ALA A 119 -2.18 -10.30 -7.80
N ILE A 120 -2.79 -9.39 -7.01
CA ILE A 120 -3.44 -9.75 -5.74
C ILE A 120 -4.64 -10.66 -6.03
N GLY A 121 -5.49 -10.28 -6.98
CA GLY A 121 -6.65 -11.08 -7.38
C GLY A 121 -6.26 -12.43 -7.99
N ASP A 122 -5.25 -12.44 -8.85
CA ASP A 122 -4.79 -13.67 -9.51
C ASP A 122 -4.14 -14.65 -8.53
N ALA A 123 -3.49 -14.17 -7.47
CA ALA A 123 -2.99 -15.04 -6.40
C ALA A 123 -4.12 -15.85 -5.75
N VAL A 124 -5.30 -15.26 -5.55
CA VAL A 124 -6.47 -15.99 -5.02
C VAL A 124 -7.04 -16.95 -6.06
N LYS A 125 -7.18 -16.53 -7.32
CA LYS A 125 -7.69 -17.41 -8.39
C LYS A 125 -6.81 -18.65 -8.55
N ASN A 126 -5.49 -18.46 -8.53
CA ASN A 126 -4.53 -19.55 -8.64
C ASN A 126 -4.59 -20.49 -7.43
N LEU A 127 -4.84 -19.95 -6.23
CA LEU A 127 -5.00 -20.74 -5.02
C LEU A 127 -6.32 -21.56 -5.03
N CYS A 128 -7.39 -20.98 -5.58
CA CYS A 128 -8.74 -21.53 -5.56
C CYS A 128 -9.14 -22.17 -6.90
N SER A 129 -8.20 -22.59 -7.74
CA SER A 129 -8.47 -23.06 -9.11
C SER A 129 -9.49 -24.21 -9.17
N ASP A 130 -9.52 -25.08 -8.15
CA ASP A 130 -10.43 -26.24 -8.03
C ASP A 130 -11.28 -26.22 -6.76
N SER A 131 -11.55 -25.02 -6.20
CA SER A 131 -12.17 -24.87 -4.87
C SER A 131 -13.55 -25.52 -4.74
N PHE A 132 -14.27 -25.73 -5.84
CA PHE A 132 -15.60 -26.37 -5.85
C PHE A 132 -15.58 -27.87 -5.53
N THR A 133 -14.40 -28.49 -5.56
CA THR A 133 -14.22 -29.93 -5.26
C THR A 133 -13.83 -30.21 -3.81
N LEU A 134 -13.49 -29.15 -3.06
CA LEU A 134 -13.01 -29.26 -1.68
C LEU A 134 -14.16 -29.43 -0.70
N ASN A 135 -14.01 -30.36 0.24
CA ASN A 135 -14.90 -30.44 1.41
C ASN A 135 -14.55 -29.35 2.45
N TYR A 136 -15.41 -29.19 3.45
CA TYR A 136 -15.24 -28.17 4.49
C TYR A 136 -13.87 -28.21 5.19
N LEU A 137 -13.39 -29.40 5.57
CA LEU A 137 -12.09 -29.54 6.26
C LEU A 137 -10.92 -29.14 5.36
N GLN A 138 -11.01 -29.46 4.06
CA GLN A 138 -10.01 -29.07 3.07
C GLN A 138 -10.02 -27.56 2.82
N VAL A 139 -11.19 -26.92 2.80
CA VAL A 139 -11.32 -25.46 2.69
C VAL A 139 -10.69 -24.77 3.90
N VAL A 140 -10.98 -25.24 5.12
CA VAL A 140 -10.37 -24.70 6.34
C VAL A 140 -8.83 -24.81 6.28
N ALA A 141 -8.32 -26.00 5.93
CA ALA A 141 -6.88 -26.20 5.79
C ALA A 141 -6.24 -25.29 4.72
N LEU A 142 -6.92 -25.09 3.58
CA LEU A 142 -6.48 -24.18 2.52
C LEU A 142 -6.41 -22.73 3.02
N VAL A 143 -7.44 -22.28 3.72
CA VAL A 143 -7.53 -20.92 4.28
C VAL A 143 -6.44 -20.69 5.31
N ASP A 144 -6.27 -21.62 6.25
CA ASP A 144 -5.26 -21.50 7.31
C ASP A 144 -3.83 -21.49 6.73
N ALA A 145 -3.55 -22.36 5.76
CA ALA A 145 -2.24 -22.43 5.12
C ALA A 145 -1.91 -21.19 4.26
N ASN A 146 -2.93 -20.48 3.76
CA ASN A 146 -2.76 -19.37 2.79
C ASN A 146 -3.34 -18.05 3.29
N LYS A 147 -3.47 -17.92 4.62
CA LYS A 147 -4.13 -16.78 5.27
C LYS A 147 -3.62 -15.43 4.77
N GLY A 148 -2.31 -15.27 4.59
CA GLY A 148 -1.73 -14.02 4.09
C GLY A 148 -2.15 -13.66 2.66
N ILE A 149 -2.28 -14.62 1.75
CA ILE A 149 -2.80 -14.36 0.38
C ILE A 149 -4.24 -13.91 0.45
N LEU A 150 -5.07 -14.67 1.17
CA LEU A 150 -6.50 -14.42 1.28
C LEU A 150 -6.79 -13.10 1.99
N GLN A 151 -6.06 -12.78 3.07
CA GLN A 151 -6.22 -11.53 3.80
C GLN A 151 -5.91 -10.31 2.94
N ARG A 152 -4.84 -10.34 2.12
CA ARG A 152 -4.49 -9.25 1.20
C ARG A 152 -5.53 -9.03 0.10
N ALA A 153 -6.28 -10.06 -0.28
CA ALA A 153 -7.35 -9.92 -1.27
C ALA A 153 -8.72 -9.63 -0.62
N PHE A 154 -8.86 -9.92 0.68
CA PHE A 154 -10.08 -9.67 1.44
C PHE A 154 -10.18 -8.23 1.94
N SER A 155 -9.05 -7.60 2.28
CA SER A 155 -8.99 -6.18 2.57
C SER A 155 -8.79 -5.33 1.29
N GLY A 156 -9.05 -4.04 1.39
CA GLY A 156 -8.79 -3.06 0.35
C GLY A 156 -7.86 -1.94 0.82
N SER A 157 -7.36 -1.15 -0.12
CA SER A 157 -6.64 0.08 0.20
C SER A 157 -6.83 1.14 -0.88
N MET A 158 -6.98 2.40 -0.48
CA MET A 158 -6.90 3.55 -1.38
C MET A 158 -5.47 4.07 -1.39
N LEU A 159 -4.93 4.33 -2.58
CA LEU A 159 -3.58 4.83 -2.77
C LEU A 159 -3.59 6.29 -3.24
N VAL A 160 -2.87 7.15 -2.51
CA VAL A 160 -2.47 8.48 -2.98
C VAL A 160 -0.95 8.55 -2.95
N LEU A 161 -0.34 8.93 -4.07
CA LEU A 161 1.11 9.08 -4.18
C LEU A 161 1.50 10.30 -4.99
N ALA A 162 2.74 10.73 -4.82
CA ALA A 162 3.39 11.67 -5.73
C ALA A 162 4.75 11.11 -6.19
N LEU A 163 5.15 11.51 -7.39
CA LEU A 163 6.54 11.41 -7.85
C LEU A 163 7.06 12.82 -8.08
N ILE A 164 8.12 13.16 -7.36
CA ILE A 164 8.72 14.48 -7.38
C ILE A 164 10.14 14.33 -7.93
N ASP A 165 10.39 14.95 -9.08
CA ASP A 165 11.75 15.17 -9.63
C ASP A 165 12.30 16.44 -8.96
N GLU A 166 13.45 16.35 -8.29
CA GLU A 166 14.04 17.49 -7.55
C GLU A 166 14.91 18.41 -8.41
N GLU A 167 15.07 18.13 -9.71
CA GLU A 167 15.73 19.03 -10.67
C GLU A 167 14.82 20.10 -11.30
#